data_AF-A0A953BJZ0-F1
#
_entry.id   AF-A0A953BJZ0-F1
#
_cell.length_a   1.000
_cell.length_b   1.000
_cell.length_c   1.000
_cell.angle_alpha   90.00
_cell.angle_beta   90.00
_cell.angle_gamma   90.00
#
_symmetry.space_group_name_H-M   'P 1'
#
loop_
_entity.id
_entity.type
_entity.pdbx_description
1 polymer ?
#
loop_
_entity_poly.entity_id
_entity_poly.type
_entity_poly.pdbx_seq_one_letter_code
_entity_poly.pdbx_strand_id
1 'polypeptide(L)'
;MHKLFATFLLLVTVTAARADLPPAFSDLTLDAATKQVEGTDKLVLIKFTAEWCMPCKAMDQTTWRDDKVVEWMKDHGVAIQVDVDKERDIAGRYQISAMPTMVMLKGGNEIARKTGYMDAAGTLKWMDDAAAGKLIGGPRVDKDSRDMGARYQTVRELATSGKPDEATEEYVWLWEHMLEYEPSMAGVRGSYMASDMANLAARHAPAKAAFTKLRDQADEALKAGNASTSGRDDWIVLNEIVGDEDRTLAWFDAVKNTPEAPAQFERSAFRIFDLLVTRDRLADIPLLYPSPLQTIRADYAMSADMAKMAPQLPDSLDEATKQSILEQTWTMFRERVAVLYAGYLTAGRDETAGEILKDARSLHDPPRLITGAVGYAMSKGQARPDMRALLDDADKSGADTMALREQLEAALSGK
;
A
#
# COMPACT_ATOMS: atom_id res chain seq x y z
N MET A 1 74.47 -29.64 16.92
CA MET A 1 73.30 -28.75 17.14
C MET A 1 72.72 -28.34 15.80
N HIS A 2 71.75 -29.07 15.25
CA HIS A 2 70.86 -28.61 14.17
C HIS A 2 69.48 -29.20 14.51
N LYS A 3 68.51 -28.33 14.87
CA LYS A 3 67.14 -28.73 15.24
C LYS A 3 66.30 -28.82 13.97
N LEU A 4 65.70 -29.98 13.71
CA LEU A 4 64.59 -30.13 12.76
C LEU A 4 63.35 -29.43 13.33
N PHE A 5 62.73 -28.54 12.54
CA PHE A 5 61.38 -28.05 12.78
C PHE A 5 60.46 -28.74 11.77
N ALA A 6 59.51 -29.54 12.28
CA ALA A 6 58.44 -30.13 11.51
C ALA A 6 57.29 -29.12 11.41
N THR A 7 56.94 -28.71 10.20
CA THR A 7 55.78 -27.84 9.93
C THR A 7 54.55 -28.72 9.78
N PHE A 8 53.67 -28.70 10.78
CA PHE A 8 52.36 -29.35 10.74
C PHE A 8 51.40 -28.42 10.01
N LEU A 9 50.99 -28.79 8.79
CA LEU A 9 49.98 -28.05 8.03
C LEU A 9 48.59 -28.47 8.56
N LEU A 10 48.02 -27.63 9.43
CA LEU A 10 46.66 -27.82 9.93
C LEU A 10 45.67 -27.44 8.80
N LEU A 11 45.08 -28.44 8.14
CA LEU A 11 43.95 -28.24 7.24
C LEU A 11 42.73 -27.86 8.09
N VAL A 12 42.41 -26.58 8.17
CA VAL A 12 41.14 -26.10 8.73
C VAL A 12 40.08 -26.24 7.66
N THR A 13 39.28 -27.31 7.71
CA THR A 13 38.00 -27.36 7.00
C THR A 13 37.04 -26.40 7.69
N VAL A 14 36.78 -25.26 7.07
CA VAL A 14 35.69 -24.36 7.49
C VAL A 14 34.38 -24.99 7.05
N THR A 15 33.76 -25.79 7.91
CA THR A 15 32.31 -26.05 7.81
C THR A 15 31.60 -24.85 8.40
N ALA A 16 31.16 -23.93 7.54
CA ALA A 16 30.20 -22.91 7.92
C ALA A 16 28.91 -23.60 8.37
N ALA A 17 28.60 -23.56 9.66
CA ALA A 17 27.32 -23.99 10.19
C ALA A 17 26.22 -23.10 9.60
N ARG A 18 25.44 -23.66 8.66
CA ARG A 18 24.27 -23.01 8.07
C ARG A 18 23.12 -23.17 9.07
N ALA A 19 22.36 -22.09 9.29
CA ALA A 19 21.31 -21.97 10.29
C ALA A 19 20.28 -23.11 10.30
N ASP A 20 19.66 -23.36 11.46
CA ASP A 20 18.64 -24.38 11.75
C ASP A 20 17.47 -24.37 10.73
N LEU A 21 17.63 -25.15 9.66
CA LEU A 21 16.66 -25.28 8.57
C LEU A 21 15.41 -26.01 9.10
N PRO A 22 14.18 -25.53 8.84
CA PRO A 22 12.97 -26.21 9.31
C PRO A 22 12.89 -27.65 8.75
N PRO A 23 12.32 -28.62 9.49
CA PRO A 23 12.33 -30.04 9.11
C PRO A 23 11.64 -30.38 7.78
N ALA A 24 10.77 -29.49 7.28
CA ALA A 24 10.14 -29.65 5.98
C ALA A 24 11.12 -29.44 4.81
N PHE A 25 12.27 -28.78 5.03
CA PHE A 25 13.22 -28.41 3.99
C PHE A 25 14.49 -29.26 3.99
N SER A 26 15.06 -29.39 2.79
CA SER A 26 16.37 -29.97 2.51
C SER A 26 17.41 -28.89 2.21
N ASP A 27 18.68 -29.26 2.32
CA ASP A 27 19.84 -28.42 1.97
C ASP A 27 20.22 -28.47 0.49
N LEU A 28 19.39 -29.11 -0.34
CA LEU A 28 19.62 -29.27 -1.77
C LEU A 28 19.50 -27.95 -2.53
N THR A 29 20.26 -27.85 -3.62
CA THR A 29 20.04 -26.80 -4.64
C THR A 29 18.79 -27.11 -5.47
N LEU A 30 18.27 -26.12 -6.19
CA LEU A 30 17.15 -26.32 -7.11
C LEU A 30 17.42 -27.44 -8.13
N ASP A 31 18.62 -27.45 -8.72
CA ASP A 31 18.99 -28.47 -9.70
C ASP A 31 19.07 -29.86 -9.07
N ALA A 32 19.61 -29.98 -7.86
CA ALA A 32 19.70 -31.25 -7.15
C ALA A 32 18.33 -31.77 -6.72
N ALA A 33 17.46 -30.90 -6.20
CA ALA A 33 16.09 -31.22 -5.83
C ALA A 33 15.26 -31.65 -7.04
N THR A 34 15.37 -30.93 -8.16
CA THR A 34 14.68 -31.27 -9.42
C THR A 34 15.15 -32.61 -9.97
N LYS A 35 16.47 -32.86 -9.95
CA LYS A 35 17.05 -34.12 -10.38
C LYS A 35 16.64 -35.30 -9.49
N GLN A 36 16.51 -35.09 -8.18
CA GLN A 36 16.10 -36.13 -7.24
C GLN A 36 14.68 -36.65 -7.51
N VAL A 37 13.78 -35.78 -7.98
CA VAL A 37 12.39 -36.16 -8.29
C VAL A 37 12.17 -36.45 -9.77
N GLU A 38 13.22 -36.39 -10.59
CA GLU A 38 13.15 -36.63 -12.03
C GLU A 38 12.62 -38.03 -12.34
N GLY A 39 11.64 -38.12 -13.25
CA GLY A 39 10.99 -39.39 -13.59
C GLY A 39 10.04 -39.94 -12.53
N THR A 40 9.73 -39.18 -11.47
CA THR A 40 8.74 -39.53 -10.43
C THR A 40 7.55 -38.58 -10.45
N ASP A 41 6.48 -38.94 -9.72
CA ASP A 41 5.33 -38.05 -9.48
C ASP A 41 5.56 -37.03 -8.35
N LYS A 42 6.77 -37.00 -7.75
CA LYS A 42 7.09 -36.13 -6.63
C LYS A 42 7.25 -34.66 -7.04
N LEU A 43 6.94 -33.77 -6.11
CA LEU A 43 6.94 -32.33 -6.27
C LEU A 43 8.24 -31.70 -5.77
N VAL A 44 8.57 -30.50 -6.29
CA VAL A 44 9.58 -29.62 -5.69
C VAL A 44 8.89 -28.37 -5.17
N LEU A 45 8.96 -28.12 -3.87
CA LEU A 45 8.53 -26.86 -3.27
C LEU A 45 9.75 -25.94 -3.10
N ILE A 46 9.70 -24.76 -3.70
CA ILE A 46 10.69 -23.71 -3.53
C ILE A 46 10.09 -22.62 -2.65
N LYS A 47 10.71 -22.32 -1.51
CA LYS A 47 10.43 -21.10 -0.75
C LYS A 47 11.49 -20.05 -1.06
N PHE A 48 11.10 -19.01 -1.77
CA PHE A 48 11.93 -17.81 -1.93
C PHE A 48 11.88 -16.97 -0.65
N THR A 49 13.06 -16.69 -0.10
CA THR A 49 13.24 -16.06 1.21
C THR A 49 14.36 -15.01 1.17
N ALA A 50 14.53 -14.26 2.26
CA ALA A 50 15.65 -13.34 2.46
C ALA A 50 15.93 -13.18 3.97
N GLU A 51 17.15 -12.76 4.33
CA GLU A 51 17.52 -12.56 5.75
C GLU A 51 16.69 -11.47 6.44
N TRP A 52 16.22 -10.49 5.68
CA TRP A 52 15.36 -9.39 6.14
C TRP A 52 13.86 -9.73 6.08
N CYS A 53 13.47 -10.91 5.59
CA CYS A 53 12.06 -11.29 5.47
C CYS A 53 11.50 -11.78 6.82
N MET A 54 10.88 -10.88 7.57
CA MET A 54 10.24 -11.23 8.86
C MET A 54 9.11 -12.26 8.74
N PRO A 55 8.17 -12.16 7.77
CA PRO A 55 7.14 -13.19 7.61
C PRO A 55 7.71 -14.58 7.28
N CYS A 56 8.85 -14.65 6.58
CA CYS A 56 9.55 -15.90 6.31
C CYS A 56 10.03 -16.57 7.62
N LYS A 57 10.64 -15.78 8.51
CA LYS A 57 11.11 -16.26 9.82
C LYS A 57 9.95 -16.76 10.70
N ALA A 58 8.82 -16.07 10.67
CA ALA A 58 7.61 -16.51 11.38
C ALA A 58 7.15 -17.89 10.88
N MET A 59 7.02 -18.07 9.56
CA MET A 59 6.64 -19.36 8.97
C MET A 59 7.67 -20.46 9.27
N ASP A 60 8.97 -20.15 9.33
CA ASP A 60 10.02 -21.12 9.68
C ASP A 60 9.94 -21.62 11.13
N GLN A 61 9.37 -20.81 12.03
CA GLN A 61 9.15 -21.16 13.43
C GLN A 61 7.80 -21.85 13.66
N THR A 62 6.82 -21.62 12.79
CA THR A 62 5.45 -22.15 12.93
C THR A 62 5.11 -23.13 11.80
N THR A 63 4.73 -22.62 10.64
CA THR A 63 4.20 -23.36 9.48
C THR A 63 5.09 -24.52 9.04
N TRP A 64 6.38 -24.30 8.85
CA TRP A 64 7.31 -25.30 8.29
C TRP A 64 7.85 -26.30 9.32
N ARG A 65 7.40 -26.18 10.58
CA ARG A 65 7.67 -27.11 11.68
C ARG A 65 6.44 -27.90 12.10
N ASP A 66 5.26 -27.58 11.56
CA ASP A 66 4.05 -28.33 11.81
C ASP A 66 4.20 -29.77 11.29
N ASP A 67 3.88 -30.75 12.15
CA ASP A 67 4.11 -32.17 11.85
C ASP A 67 3.39 -32.61 10.57
N LYS A 68 2.19 -32.08 10.30
CA LYS A 68 1.42 -32.45 9.11
C LYS A 68 2.05 -31.88 7.85
N VAL A 69 2.57 -30.66 7.89
CA VAL A 69 3.30 -30.05 6.76
C VAL A 69 4.56 -30.86 6.46
N VAL A 70 5.30 -31.22 7.50
CA VAL A 70 6.54 -32.02 7.38
C VAL A 70 6.25 -33.41 6.82
N GLU A 71 5.23 -34.10 7.33
CA GLU A 71 4.81 -35.42 6.85
C GLU A 71 4.34 -35.36 5.40
N TRP A 72 3.50 -34.37 5.06
CA TRP A 72 3.02 -34.18 3.70
C TRP A 72 4.17 -34.00 2.72
N MET A 73 5.17 -33.17 3.04
CA MET A 73 6.33 -32.96 2.17
C MET A 73 7.16 -34.24 1.99
N LYS A 74 7.35 -35.04 3.04
CA LYS A 74 8.09 -36.31 2.95
C LYS A 74 7.45 -37.29 1.97
N ASP A 75 6.12 -37.35 1.97
CA ASP A 75 5.35 -38.25 1.13
C ASP A 75 5.30 -37.77 -0.33
N HIS A 76 5.13 -36.46 -0.53
CA HIS A 76 4.79 -35.89 -1.83
C HIS A 76 5.97 -35.27 -2.59
N GLY A 77 7.09 -34.97 -1.94
CA GLY A 77 8.11 -34.17 -2.61
C GLY A 77 9.40 -33.89 -1.84
N VAL A 78 10.04 -32.80 -2.26
CA VAL A 78 11.20 -32.20 -1.60
C VAL A 78 10.98 -30.69 -1.52
N ALA A 79 11.28 -30.10 -0.36
CA ALA A 79 11.26 -28.64 -0.21
C ALA A 79 12.68 -28.09 -0.15
N ILE A 80 12.91 -26.94 -0.77
CA ILE A 80 14.16 -26.18 -0.70
C ILE A 80 13.88 -24.71 -0.40
N GLN A 81 14.90 -24.01 0.07
CA GLN A 81 14.87 -22.57 0.25
C GLN A 81 15.83 -21.89 -0.72
N VAL A 82 15.39 -20.80 -1.33
CA VAL A 82 16.21 -19.97 -2.21
C VAL A 82 16.27 -18.57 -1.61
N ASP A 83 17.46 -18.15 -1.19
CA ASP A 83 17.71 -16.79 -0.73
C ASP A 83 17.86 -15.87 -1.95
N VAL A 84 16.94 -14.93 -2.11
CA VAL A 84 16.86 -14.08 -3.31
C VAL A 84 18.04 -13.12 -3.45
N ASP A 85 18.73 -12.78 -2.37
CA ASP A 85 19.91 -11.91 -2.41
C ASP A 85 21.15 -12.69 -2.85
N LYS A 86 21.20 -13.99 -2.52
CA LYS A 86 22.31 -14.89 -2.87
C LYS A 86 22.14 -15.53 -4.25
N GLU A 87 20.90 -15.85 -4.64
CA GLU A 87 20.57 -16.59 -5.86
C GLU A 87 19.75 -15.73 -6.84
N ARG A 88 20.28 -14.55 -7.18
CA ARG A 88 19.56 -13.51 -7.97
C ARG A 88 19.11 -14.00 -9.34
N ASP A 89 19.89 -14.86 -9.98
CA ASP A 89 19.54 -15.43 -11.30
C ASP A 89 18.31 -16.35 -11.22
N ILE A 90 18.20 -17.15 -10.15
CA ILE A 90 17.03 -18.00 -9.91
C ILE A 90 15.82 -17.13 -9.58
N ALA A 91 16.00 -16.14 -8.69
CA ALA A 91 14.92 -15.21 -8.34
C ALA A 91 14.39 -14.46 -9.57
N GLY A 92 15.28 -14.02 -10.47
CA GLY A 92 14.92 -13.38 -11.74
C GLY A 92 14.17 -14.31 -12.68
N ARG A 93 14.61 -15.58 -12.81
CA ARG A 93 13.94 -16.60 -13.64
C ARG A 93 12.49 -16.84 -13.21
N TYR A 94 12.22 -16.84 -11.90
CA TYR A 94 10.89 -17.03 -11.33
C TYR A 94 10.11 -15.73 -11.10
N GLN A 95 10.66 -14.59 -11.56
CA GLN A 95 10.08 -13.25 -11.44
C GLN A 95 9.64 -12.90 -10.01
N ILE A 96 10.49 -13.21 -9.04
CA ILE A 96 10.17 -13.01 -7.63
C ILE A 96 10.26 -11.52 -7.28
N SER A 97 9.14 -10.93 -6.88
CA SER A 97 9.02 -9.52 -6.50
C SER A 97 8.63 -9.29 -5.04
N ALA A 98 8.30 -10.35 -4.30
CA ALA A 98 7.87 -10.28 -2.91
C ALA A 98 8.20 -11.57 -2.15
N MET A 99 8.43 -11.44 -0.85
CA MET A 99 8.84 -12.54 0.04
C MET A 99 7.86 -12.67 1.22
N PRO A 100 7.57 -13.89 1.70
CA PRO A 100 7.91 -15.16 1.06
C PRO A 100 7.12 -15.34 -0.23
N THR A 101 7.71 -16.06 -1.19
CA THR A 101 6.97 -16.63 -2.32
C THR A 101 7.26 -18.12 -2.38
N MET A 102 6.21 -18.94 -2.36
CA MET A 102 6.28 -20.38 -2.53
C MET A 102 5.92 -20.73 -3.97
N VAL A 103 6.75 -21.55 -4.60
CA VAL A 103 6.54 -22.07 -5.95
C VAL A 103 6.59 -23.59 -5.89
N MET A 104 5.60 -24.26 -6.46
CA MET A 104 5.52 -25.72 -6.54
C MET A 104 5.78 -26.16 -7.97
N LEU A 105 6.71 -27.09 -8.15
CA LEU A 105 7.02 -27.69 -9.44
C LEU A 105 6.59 -29.15 -9.52
N LYS A 106 6.13 -29.58 -10.69
CA LYS A 106 5.97 -31.00 -11.06
C LYS A 106 6.61 -31.25 -12.42
N GLY A 107 7.55 -32.20 -12.49
CA GLY A 107 8.30 -32.49 -13.72
C GLY A 107 9.04 -31.26 -14.28
N GLY A 108 9.55 -30.39 -13.42
CA GLY A 108 10.24 -29.16 -13.79
C GLY A 108 9.33 -27.98 -14.17
N ASN A 109 8.01 -28.17 -14.24
CA ASN A 109 7.06 -27.11 -14.57
C ASN A 109 6.42 -26.54 -13.30
N GLU A 110 6.26 -25.21 -13.24
CA GLU A 110 5.50 -24.55 -12.17
C GLU A 110 4.02 -24.92 -12.25
N ILE A 111 3.48 -25.51 -11.19
CA ILE A 111 2.09 -25.95 -11.08
C ILE A 111 1.30 -25.19 -10.02
N ALA A 112 1.96 -24.46 -9.12
CA ALA A 112 1.30 -23.58 -8.17
C ALA A 112 2.27 -22.51 -7.67
N ARG A 113 1.71 -21.35 -7.31
CA ARG A 113 2.42 -20.24 -6.67
C ARG A 113 1.58 -19.67 -5.56
N LYS A 114 2.24 -19.19 -4.50
CA LYS A 114 1.63 -18.38 -3.46
C LYS A 114 2.63 -17.35 -2.96
N THR A 115 2.20 -16.09 -2.85
CA THR A 115 3.00 -15.01 -2.27
C THR A 115 2.38 -14.56 -0.95
N GLY A 116 3.24 -14.27 0.03
CA GLY A 116 2.84 -13.81 1.35
C GLY A 116 2.77 -14.93 2.40
N TYR A 117 2.49 -14.52 3.64
CA TYR A 117 2.39 -15.41 4.79
C TYR A 117 1.25 -16.42 4.64
N MET A 118 1.50 -17.67 5.06
CA MET A 118 0.47 -18.69 5.29
C MET A 118 0.73 -19.41 6.61
N ASP A 119 -0.33 -19.71 7.35
CA ASP A 119 -0.27 -20.63 8.48
C ASP A 119 -0.18 -22.10 8.01
N ALA A 120 -0.06 -23.04 8.94
CA ALA A 120 0.05 -24.47 8.63
C ALA A 120 -1.18 -25.01 7.89
N ALA A 121 -2.39 -24.62 8.32
CA ALA A 121 -3.64 -25.09 7.71
C ALA A 121 -3.80 -24.59 6.26
N GLY A 122 -3.56 -23.30 6.02
CA GLY A 122 -3.57 -22.71 4.68
C GLY A 122 -2.50 -23.30 3.78
N THR A 123 -1.31 -23.58 4.33
CA THR A 123 -0.22 -24.22 3.58
C THR A 123 -0.57 -25.63 3.15
N LEU A 124 -1.09 -26.47 4.06
CA LEU A 124 -1.57 -27.82 3.74
C LEU A 124 -2.63 -27.80 2.65
N LYS A 125 -3.64 -26.94 2.80
CA LYS A 125 -4.70 -26.82 1.79
C LYS A 125 -4.16 -26.42 0.42
N TRP A 126 -3.25 -25.44 0.36
CA TRP A 126 -2.64 -25.01 -0.89
C TRP A 126 -1.78 -26.12 -1.52
N MET A 127 -1.04 -26.88 -0.71
CA MET A 127 -0.24 -28.03 -1.16
C MET A 127 -1.13 -29.15 -1.72
N ASP A 128 -2.23 -29.49 -1.05
CA ASP A 128 -3.21 -30.48 -1.51
C ASP A 128 -3.87 -30.05 -2.83
N ASP A 129 -4.29 -28.79 -2.94
CA ASP A 129 -4.91 -28.27 -4.16
C ASP A 129 -3.92 -28.25 -5.34
N ALA A 130 -2.64 -27.95 -5.08
CA ALA A 130 -1.58 -28.04 -6.08
C ALA A 130 -1.36 -29.49 -6.55
N ALA A 131 -1.21 -30.43 -5.60
CA ALA A 131 -0.99 -31.84 -5.90
C ALA A 131 -2.18 -32.49 -6.64
N ALA A 132 -3.41 -32.08 -6.31
CA ALA A 132 -4.63 -32.48 -6.99
C ALA A 132 -4.80 -31.82 -8.37
N GLY A 133 -3.86 -30.97 -8.79
CA GLY A 133 -3.87 -30.31 -10.09
C GLY A 133 -4.88 -29.17 -10.22
N LYS A 134 -5.53 -28.75 -9.12
CA LYS A 134 -6.53 -27.67 -9.13
C LYS A 134 -5.90 -26.32 -9.42
N LEU A 135 -4.59 -26.19 -9.16
CA LEU A 135 -3.81 -24.97 -9.37
C LEU A 135 -2.95 -25.02 -10.65
N ILE A 136 -3.03 -26.11 -11.44
CA ILE A 136 -2.27 -26.23 -12.70
C ILE A 136 -2.65 -25.08 -13.62
N GLY A 137 -1.64 -24.28 -13.97
CA GLY A 137 -1.83 -23.05 -14.73
C GLY A 137 -2.17 -21.85 -13.85
N GLY A 138 -1.78 -21.80 -12.57
CA GLY A 138 -1.85 -20.61 -11.71
C GLY A 138 -3.19 -20.41 -10.98
N PRO A 139 -3.34 -19.30 -10.22
CA PRO A 139 -4.61 -18.93 -9.61
C PRO A 139 -5.72 -18.87 -10.67
N ARG A 140 -6.94 -19.22 -10.27
CA ARG A 140 -8.14 -19.21 -11.12
C ARG A 140 -9.32 -18.70 -10.31
N VAL A 141 -10.07 -17.78 -10.90
CA VAL A 141 -11.31 -17.27 -10.30
C VAL A 141 -12.39 -18.34 -10.43
N ASP A 142 -13.02 -18.68 -9.31
CA ASP A 142 -14.32 -19.36 -9.31
C ASP A 142 -15.41 -18.36 -9.73
N LYS A 143 -15.82 -18.43 -11.00
CA LYS A 143 -16.82 -17.52 -11.59
C LYS A 143 -18.23 -17.70 -11.01
N ASP A 144 -18.49 -18.86 -10.41
CA ASP A 144 -19.77 -19.16 -9.77
C ASP A 144 -19.80 -18.69 -8.32
N SER A 145 -18.63 -18.47 -7.71
CA SER A 145 -18.52 -17.92 -6.36
C SER A 145 -19.17 -16.53 -6.27
N ARG A 146 -19.87 -16.34 -5.15
CA ARG A 146 -20.45 -15.06 -4.71
C ARG A 146 -19.73 -14.47 -3.49
N ASP A 147 -18.60 -15.05 -3.11
CA ASP A 147 -17.70 -14.48 -2.12
C ASP A 147 -16.78 -13.46 -2.81
N MET A 148 -17.13 -12.18 -2.69
CA MET A 148 -16.40 -11.10 -3.36
C MET A 148 -15.01 -10.90 -2.75
N GLY A 149 -14.85 -11.16 -1.46
CA GLY A 149 -13.56 -11.14 -0.77
C GLY A 149 -12.60 -12.19 -1.33
N ALA A 150 -13.06 -13.43 -1.46
CA ALA A 150 -12.27 -14.52 -2.03
C ALA A 150 -11.89 -14.25 -3.49
N ARG A 151 -12.84 -13.81 -4.31
CA ARG A 151 -12.57 -13.43 -5.71
C ARG A 151 -11.58 -12.27 -5.82
N TYR A 152 -11.72 -11.27 -4.95
CA TYR A 152 -10.77 -10.16 -4.88
C TYR A 152 -9.36 -10.64 -4.51
N GLN A 153 -9.20 -11.56 -3.56
CA GLN A 153 -7.87 -12.10 -3.27
C GLN A 153 -7.29 -12.87 -4.47
N THR A 154 -8.10 -13.67 -5.16
CA THR A 154 -7.66 -14.39 -6.36
C THR A 154 -7.23 -13.46 -7.48
N VAL A 155 -7.92 -12.34 -7.73
CA VAL A 155 -7.53 -11.41 -8.80
C VAL A 155 -6.19 -10.71 -8.50
N ARG A 156 -5.88 -10.45 -7.23
CA ARG A 156 -4.58 -9.90 -6.81
C ARG A 156 -3.44 -10.89 -7.09
N GLU A 157 -3.70 -12.17 -6.86
CA GLU A 157 -2.76 -13.24 -7.22
C GLU A 157 -2.60 -13.33 -8.74
N LEU A 158 -3.69 -13.33 -9.52
CA LEU A 158 -3.64 -13.32 -10.99
C LEU A 158 -2.80 -12.15 -11.54
N ALA A 159 -3.02 -10.94 -11.00
CA ALA A 159 -2.32 -9.73 -11.43
C ALA A 159 -0.81 -9.83 -11.21
N THR A 160 -0.38 -10.59 -10.21
CA THR A 160 1.04 -10.76 -9.84
C THR A 160 1.65 -12.06 -10.39
N SER A 161 0.84 -13.03 -10.81
CA SER A 161 1.27 -14.36 -11.27
C SER A 161 1.47 -14.48 -12.78
N GLY A 162 1.79 -13.39 -13.48
CA GLY A 162 2.00 -13.41 -14.93
C GLY A 162 0.74 -13.62 -15.78
N LYS A 163 -0.46 -13.42 -15.20
CA LYS A 163 -1.76 -13.54 -15.88
C LYS A 163 -2.55 -12.22 -15.91
N PRO A 164 -1.98 -11.15 -16.48
CA PRO A 164 -2.59 -9.83 -16.40
C PRO A 164 -3.90 -9.72 -17.21
N ASP A 165 -4.10 -10.53 -18.25
CA ASP A 165 -5.36 -10.53 -19.03
C ASP A 165 -6.51 -11.14 -18.22
N GLU A 166 -6.31 -12.31 -17.61
CA GLU A 166 -7.30 -12.93 -16.71
C GLU A 166 -7.60 -12.02 -15.51
N ALA A 167 -6.57 -11.36 -14.96
CA ALA A 167 -6.76 -10.38 -13.90
C ALA A 167 -7.60 -9.19 -14.35
N THR A 168 -7.37 -8.70 -15.57
CA THR A 168 -8.12 -7.58 -16.16
C THR A 168 -9.60 -7.91 -16.27
N GLU A 169 -9.93 -9.06 -16.85
CA GLU A 169 -11.32 -9.52 -17.00
C GLU A 169 -12.03 -9.60 -15.64
N GLU A 170 -11.33 -10.11 -14.62
CA GLU A 170 -11.89 -10.26 -13.29
C GLU A 170 -12.04 -8.92 -12.56
N TYR A 171 -11.07 -8.00 -12.66
CA TYR A 171 -11.22 -6.65 -12.10
C TYR A 171 -12.40 -5.91 -12.72
N VAL A 172 -12.62 -6.05 -14.03
CA VAL A 172 -13.79 -5.47 -14.71
C VAL A 172 -15.08 -6.07 -14.14
N TRP A 173 -15.15 -7.39 -14.03
CA TRP A 173 -16.33 -8.06 -13.49
C TRP A 173 -16.61 -7.64 -12.04
N LEU A 174 -15.59 -7.62 -11.17
CA LEU A 174 -15.70 -7.19 -9.78
C LEU A 174 -16.12 -5.72 -9.70
N TRP A 175 -15.59 -4.85 -10.56
CA TRP A 175 -16.00 -3.46 -10.60
C TRP A 175 -17.51 -3.31 -10.86
N GLU A 176 -18.07 -4.12 -11.75
CA GLU A 176 -19.49 -4.06 -12.12
C GLU A 176 -20.41 -4.72 -11.09
N HIS A 177 -19.97 -5.80 -10.42
CA HIS A 177 -20.87 -6.67 -9.64
C HIS A 177 -20.58 -6.73 -8.13
N MET A 178 -19.40 -6.30 -7.67
CA MET A 178 -18.99 -6.48 -6.26
C MET A 178 -20.00 -5.90 -5.27
N LEU A 179 -20.54 -4.70 -5.57
CA LEU A 179 -21.48 -4.03 -4.66
C LEU A 179 -22.92 -4.51 -4.81
N GLU A 180 -23.25 -5.24 -5.87
CA GLU A 180 -24.53 -5.94 -6.00
C GLU A 180 -24.58 -7.12 -5.03
N TYR A 181 -23.50 -7.91 -4.97
CA TYR A 181 -23.42 -9.08 -4.11
C TYR A 181 -23.02 -8.76 -2.67
N GLU A 182 -22.10 -7.80 -2.46
CA GLU A 182 -21.55 -7.47 -1.15
C GLU A 182 -21.36 -5.95 -0.97
N PRO A 183 -22.43 -5.20 -0.62
CA PRO A 183 -22.36 -3.75 -0.46
C PRO A 183 -21.33 -3.25 0.56
N SER A 184 -20.98 -4.06 1.58
CA SER A 184 -19.93 -3.74 2.56
C SER A 184 -18.54 -3.56 1.95
N MET A 185 -18.32 -4.08 0.74
CA MET A 185 -17.05 -3.97 0.02
C MET A 185 -16.86 -2.63 -0.70
N ALA A 186 -17.79 -1.66 -0.57
CA ALA A 186 -17.68 -0.34 -1.18
C ALA A 186 -16.35 0.37 -0.87
N GLY A 187 -15.91 0.29 0.40
CA GLY A 187 -14.62 0.83 0.82
C GLY A 187 -13.45 0.15 0.10
N VAL A 188 -13.46 -1.18 0.00
CA VAL A 188 -12.39 -1.97 -0.67
C VAL A 188 -12.35 -1.68 -2.17
N ARG A 189 -13.51 -1.66 -2.84
CA ARG A 189 -13.65 -1.36 -4.27
C ARG A 189 -13.06 0.01 -4.63
N GLY A 190 -13.42 1.05 -3.88
CA GLY A 190 -12.97 2.41 -4.14
C GLY A 190 -11.53 2.70 -3.71
N SER A 191 -10.93 1.88 -2.83
CA SER A 191 -9.57 2.10 -2.32
C SER A 191 -8.60 1.05 -2.85
N TYR A 192 -8.40 -0.05 -2.12
CA TYR A 192 -7.42 -1.08 -2.43
C TYR A 192 -7.58 -1.65 -3.85
N MET A 193 -8.80 -1.97 -4.26
CA MET A 193 -9.03 -2.52 -5.60
C MET A 193 -8.77 -1.48 -6.69
N ALA A 194 -9.18 -0.22 -6.48
CA ALA A 194 -8.87 0.87 -7.40
C ALA A 194 -7.36 1.08 -7.55
N SER A 195 -6.60 1.07 -6.44
CA SER A 195 -5.14 1.16 -6.49
C SER A 195 -4.50 -0.03 -7.21
N ASP A 196 -4.99 -1.26 -6.99
CA ASP A 196 -4.51 -2.44 -7.70
C ASP A 196 -4.80 -2.37 -9.21
N MET A 197 -5.98 -1.88 -9.59
CA MET A 197 -6.36 -1.62 -10.99
C MET A 197 -5.46 -0.55 -11.62
N ALA A 198 -5.20 0.56 -10.94
CA ALA A 198 -4.30 1.61 -11.41
C ALA A 198 -2.88 1.08 -11.65
N ASN A 199 -2.36 0.29 -10.70
CA ASN A 199 -1.05 -0.37 -10.82
C ASN A 199 -1.01 -1.35 -12.00
N LEU A 200 -2.08 -2.11 -12.26
CA LEU A 200 -2.17 -2.99 -13.41
C LEU A 200 -2.22 -2.20 -14.72
N ALA A 201 -3.04 -1.14 -14.79
CA ALA A 201 -3.16 -0.28 -15.96
C ALA A 201 -1.85 0.43 -16.32
N ALA A 202 -1.06 0.82 -15.32
CA ALA A 202 0.25 1.44 -15.52
C ALA A 202 1.27 0.52 -16.21
N ARG A 203 1.14 -0.81 -16.07
CA ARG A 203 2.09 -1.80 -16.60
C ARG A 203 1.52 -2.73 -17.67
N HIS A 204 0.22 -2.71 -17.93
CA HIS A 204 -0.46 -3.60 -18.87
C HIS A 204 -1.45 -2.84 -19.77
N ALA A 205 -1.09 -2.62 -21.03
CA ALA A 205 -1.89 -1.81 -21.96
C ALA A 205 -3.32 -2.34 -22.20
N PRO A 206 -3.56 -3.67 -22.32
CA PRO A 206 -4.93 -4.21 -22.38
C PRO A 206 -5.78 -3.87 -21.14
N ALA A 207 -5.19 -3.90 -19.93
CA ALA A 207 -5.88 -3.48 -18.71
C ALA A 207 -6.29 -2.01 -18.78
N LYS A 208 -5.37 -1.13 -19.17
CA LYS A 208 -5.65 0.30 -19.32
C LYS A 208 -6.81 0.54 -20.30
N ALA A 209 -6.83 -0.17 -21.43
CA ALA A 209 -7.91 -0.07 -22.40
C ALA A 209 -9.25 -0.55 -21.82
N ALA A 210 -9.27 -1.67 -21.09
CA ALA A 210 -10.48 -2.20 -20.46
C ALA A 210 -11.04 -1.25 -19.39
N PHE A 211 -10.19 -0.69 -18.54
CA PHE A 211 -10.63 0.24 -17.49
C PHE A 211 -11.01 1.61 -18.05
N THR A 212 -10.42 2.02 -19.18
CA THR A 212 -10.87 3.22 -19.92
C THR A 212 -12.29 3.03 -20.45
N LYS A 213 -12.62 1.82 -20.93
CA LYS A 213 -14.00 1.50 -21.34
C LYS A 213 -14.98 1.58 -20.17
N LEU A 214 -14.62 1.08 -18.98
CA LEU A 214 -15.43 1.25 -17.76
C LEU A 214 -15.66 2.73 -17.44
N ARG A 215 -14.60 3.55 -17.51
CA ARG A 215 -14.70 5.01 -17.32
C ARG A 215 -15.67 5.63 -18.32
N ASP A 216 -15.50 5.33 -19.61
CA ASP A 216 -16.34 5.89 -20.68
C ASP A 216 -17.81 5.46 -20.52
N GLN A 217 -18.08 4.23 -20.08
CA GLN A 217 -19.43 3.78 -19.74
C GLN A 217 -20.02 4.57 -18.56
N ALA A 218 -19.24 4.84 -17.52
CA ALA A 218 -19.67 5.69 -16.40
C ALA A 218 -19.95 7.14 -16.85
N ASP A 219 -19.15 7.67 -17.79
CA ASP A 219 -19.35 9.00 -18.38
C ASP A 219 -20.68 9.08 -19.13
N GLU A 220 -20.97 8.12 -20.00
CA GLU A 220 -22.25 8.05 -20.73
C GLU A 220 -23.44 7.87 -19.78
N ALA A 221 -23.26 7.09 -18.71
CA ALA A 221 -24.30 6.91 -17.70
C ALA A 221 -24.66 8.22 -16.98
N LEU A 222 -23.63 9.00 -16.63
CA LEU A 222 -23.81 10.32 -16.03
C LEU A 222 -24.52 11.30 -16.98
N LYS A 223 -24.17 11.30 -18.27
CA LYS A 223 -24.82 12.16 -19.29
C LYS A 223 -26.28 11.79 -19.52
N ALA A 224 -26.61 10.49 -19.47
CA ALA A 224 -27.97 9.99 -19.64
C ALA A 224 -28.86 10.18 -18.41
N GLY A 225 -28.30 10.65 -17.28
CA GLY A 225 -29.04 10.76 -16.01
C GLY A 225 -29.43 9.40 -15.42
N ASN A 226 -28.79 8.32 -15.85
CA ASN A 226 -29.08 6.94 -15.40
C ASN A 226 -28.05 6.43 -14.38
N ALA A 227 -27.08 7.28 -13.99
CA ALA A 227 -26.06 6.95 -13.03
C ALA A 227 -26.67 6.62 -11.66
N SER A 228 -26.10 5.61 -10.99
CA SER A 228 -26.43 5.31 -9.59
C SER A 228 -26.07 6.49 -8.68
N THR A 229 -26.53 6.46 -7.43
CA THR A 229 -26.13 7.45 -6.40
C THR A 229 -24.62 7.54 -6.20
N SER A 230 -23.83 6.54 -6.59
CA SER A 230 -22.36 6.54 -6.57
C SER A 230 -21.70 6.80 -7.93
N GLY A 231 -22.46 6.97 -9.02
CA GLY A 231 -21.91 6.96 -10.37
C GLY A 231 -20.89 8.08 -10.65
N ARG A 232 -21.00 9.24 -9.97
CA ARG A 232 -20.00 10.31 -10.08
C ARG A 232 -18.69 9.93 -9.38
N ASP A 233 -18.78 9.31 -8.20
CA ASP A 233 -17.60 8.88 -7.44
C ASP A 233 -16.87 7.77 -8.19
N ASP A 234 -17.60 6.78 -8.70
CA ASP A 234 -17.05 5.72 -9.56
C ASP A 234 -16.33 6.32 -10.78
N TRP A 235 -16.92 7.33 -11.44
CA TRP A 235 -16.30 8.00 -12.58
C TRP A 235 -15.01 8.74 -12.21
N ILE A 236 -14.97 9.40 -11.04
CA ILE A 236 -13.75 10.06 -10.53
C ILE A 236 -12.66 9.03 -10.26
N VAL A 237 -13.00 7.91 -9.60
CA VAL A 237 -12.04 6.82 -9.33
C VAL A 237 -11.55 6.18 -10.61
N LEU A 238 -12.42 5.98 -11.59
CA LEU A 238 -12.02 5.42 -12.88
C LEU A 238 -11.10 6.36 -13.67
N ASN A 239 -11.28 7.69 -13.56
CA ASN A 239 -10.32 8.65 -14.12
C ASN A 239 -8.94 8.52 -13.46
N GLU A 240 -8.89 8.34 -12.13
CA GLU A 240 -7.64 8.07 -11.39
C GLU A 240 -6.97 6.77 -11.88
N ILE A 241 -7.73 5.67 -11.97
CA ILE A 241 -7.26 4.35 -12.41
C ILE A 241 -6.58 4.41 -13.79
N VAL A 242 -7.13 5.20 -14.72
CA VAL A 242 -6.60 5.28 -16.09
C VAL A 242 -5.60 6.42 -16.29
N GLY A 243 -5.37 7.24 -15.26
CA GLY A 243 -4.49 8.40 -15.30
C GLY A 243 -5.03 9.56 -16.16
N ASP A 244 -6.35 9.79 -16.16
CA ASP A 244 -7.05 10.86 -16.90
C ASP A 244 -7.77 11.81 -15.93
N GLU A 245 -7.07 12.21 -14.86
CA GLU A 245 -7.59 13.09 -13.80
C GLU A 245 -7.89 14.51 -14.30
N ASP A 246 -7.35 14.90 -15.46
CA ASP A 246 -7.67 16.17 -16.13
C ASP A 246 -9.17 16.27 -16.45
N ARG A 247 -9.85 15.14 -16.69
CA ARG A 247 -11.31 15.13 -16.79
C ARG A 247 -12.01 15.45 -15.49
N THR A 248 -11.52 14.91 -14.37
CA THR A 248 -12.05 15.22 -13.04
C THR A 248 -11.90 16.72 -12.76
N LEU A 249 -10.75 17.32 -13.10
CA LEU A 249 -10.54 18.76 -12.98
C LEU A 249 -11.46 19.58 -13.89
N ALA A 250 -11.62 19.17 -15.15
CA ALA A 250 -12.51 19.86 -16.08
C ALA A 250 -13.98 19.84 -15.60
N TRP A 251 -14.43 18.70 -15.06
CA TRP A 251 -15.74 18.61 -14.42
C TRP A 251 -15.82 19.51 -13.18
N PHE A 252 -14.82 19.45 -12.30
CA PHE A 252 -14.76 20.30 -11.11
C PHE A 252 -14.87 21.78 -11.49
N ASP A 253 -14.13 22.24 -12.49
CA ASP A 253 -14.18 23.62 -12.98
C ASP A 253 -15.53 24.02 -13.55
N ALA A 254 -16.22 23.09 -14.24
CA ALA A 254 -17.54 23.34 -14.78
C ALA A 254 -18.61 23.54 -13.69
N VAL A 255 -18.45 22.92 -12.52
CA VAL A 255 -19.48 22.90 -11.49
C VAL A 255 -19.15 23.71 -10.23
N LYS A 256 -17.88 24.04 -9.96
CA LYS A 256 -17.44 24.62 -8.68
C LYS A 256 -18.09 25.94 -8.27
N ASN A 257 -18.65 26.69 -9.23
CA ASN A 257 -19.32 27.97 -8.99
C ASN A 257 -20.85 27.86 -9.05
N THR A 258 -21.40 26.65 -9.05
CA THR A 258 -22.85 26.42 -9.05
C THR A 258 -23.39 26.33 -7.61
N PRO A 259 -24.67 26.67 -7.37
CA PRO A 259 -25.31 26.48 -6.06
C PRO A 259 -25.27 25.03 -5.57
N GLU A 260 -25.22 24.07 -6.48
CA GLU A 260 -25.21 22.64 -6.19
C GLU A 260 -23.80 22.10 -5.86
N ALA A 261 -22.74 22.89 -6.06
CA ALA A 261 -21.36 22.46 -5.89
C ALA A 261 -21.07 21.77 -4.55
N PRO A 262 -21.51 22.29 -3.38
CA PRO A 262 -21.26 21.62 -2.09
C PRO A 262 -21.81 20.19 -2.05
N ALA A 263 -23.03 19.97 -2.54
CA ALA A 263 -23.66 18.65 -2.59
C ALA A 263 -22.98 17.72 -3.61
N GLN A 264 -22.46 18.28 -4.72
CA GLN A 264 -21.73 17.50 -5.72
C GLN A 264 -20.34 17.06 -5.23
N PHE A 265 -19.71 17.83 -4.34
CA PHE A 265 -18.39 17.52 -3.81
C PHE A 265 -18.43 16.67 -2.54
N GLU A 266 -19.51 16.70 -1.77
CA GLU A 266 -19.63 16.08 -0.43
C GLU A 266 -19.02 14.67 -0.35
N ARG A 267 -19.35 13.79 -1.31
CA ARG A 267 -18.88 12.40 -1.31
C ARG A 267 -17.43 12.22 -1.78
N SER A 268 -16.97 13.04 -2.70
CA SER A 268 -15.68 12.86 -3.40
C SER A 268 -14.64 13.92 -3.00
N ALA A 269 -14.96 14.78 -2.02
CA ALA A 269 -14.10 15.87 -1.57
C ALA A 269 -12.71 15.38 -1.20
N PHE A 270 -12.59 14.23 -0.51
CA PHE A 270 -11.29 13.68 -0.13
C PHE A 270 -10.40 13.33 -1.33
N ARG A 271 -10.97 12.78 -2.42
CA ARG A 271 -10.23 12.47 -3.65
C ARG A 271 -9.85 13.73 -4.42
N ILE A 272 -10.81 14.64 -4.55
CA ILE A 272 -10.58 15.90 -5.27
C ILE A 272 -9.55 16.75 -4.51
N PHE A 273 -9.51 16.68 -3.19
CA PHE A 273 -8.53 17.40 -2.38
C PHE A 273 -7.09 17.08 -2.78
N ASP A 274 -6.71 15.79 -2.83
CA ASP A 274 -5.34 15.40 -3.19
C ASP A 274 -5.00 15.83 -4.62
N LEU A 275 -5.97 15.74 -5.53
CA LEU A 275 -5.83 16.22 -6.91
C LEU A 275 -5.62 17.74 -6.97
N LEU A 276 -6.35 18.54 -6.17
CA LEU A 276 -6.15 19.99 -6.12
C LEU A 276 -4.77 20.35 -5.53
N VAL A 277 -4.33 19.64 -4.48
CA VAL A 277 -3.02 19.86 -3.85
C VAL A 277 -1.88 19.56 -4.83
N THR A 278 -1.92 18.40 -5.50
CA THR A 278 -0.88 17.98 -6.46
C THR A 278 -0.82 18.87 -7.70
N ARG A 279 -1.93 19.50 -8.07
CA ARG A 279 -2.01 20.45 -9.20
C ARG A 279 -1.83 21.91 -8.80
N ASP A 280 -1.40 22.17 -7.57
CA ASP A 280 -1.14 23.51 -7.00
C ASP A 280 -2.37 24.45 -7.03
N ARG A 281 -3.57 23.88 -6.89
CA ARG A 281 -4.86 24.58 -6.93
C ARG A 281 -5.40 24.89 -5.54
N LEU A 282 -4.54 25.40 -4.66
CA LEU A 282 -4.89 25.61 -3.26
C LEU A 282 -6.06 26.58 -3.03
N ALA A 283 -6.24 27.56 -3.93
CA ALA A 283 -7.37 28.51 -3.87
C ALA A 283 -8.74 27.83 -4.01
N ASP A 284 -8.81 26.62 -4.59
CA ASP A 284 -10.05 25.88 -4.76
C ASP A 284 -10.38 24.99 -3.53
N ILE A 285 -9.44 24.78 -2.60
CA ILE A 285 -9.63 23.93 -1.40
C ILE A 285 -10.83 24.35 -0.54
N PRO A 286 -11.10 25.67 -0.30
CA PRO A 286 -12.27 26.10 0.46
C PRO A 286 -13.62 25.68 -0.15
N LEU A 287 -13.67 25.35 -1.44
CA LEU A 287 -14.91 24.88 -2.10
C LEU A 287 -15.28 23.45 -1.67
N LEU A 288 -14.28 22.64 -1.32
CA LEU A 288 -14.49 21.28 -0.83
C LEU A 288 -14.88 21.25 0.65
N TYR A 289 -14.38 22.21 1.42
CA TYR A 289 -14.56 22.27 2.88
C TYR A 289 -15.06 23.64 3.31
N PRO A 290 -16.33 23.98 3.04
CA PRO A 290 -16.90 25.29 3.38
C PRO A 290 -16.99 25.56 4.89
N SER A 291 -16.93 24.50 5.71
CA SER A 291 -16.95 24.55 7.18
C SER A 291 -15.64 23.99 7.76
N PRO A 292 -14.49 24.67 7.57
CA PRO A 292 -13.17 24.09 7.81
C PRO A 292 -12.91 23.76 9.28
N LEU A 293 -13.51 24.51 10.22
CA LEU A 293 -13.39 24.22 11.65
C LEU A 293 -14.08 22.90 12.03
N GLN A 294 -15.24 22.61 11.42
CA GLN A 294 -15.90 21.33 11.61
C GLN A 294 -15.06 20.19 11.02
N THR A 295 -14.48 20.40 9.84
CA THR A 295 -13.57 19.45 9.18
C THR A 295 -12.37 19.13 10.08
N ILE A 296 -11.68 20.15 10.59
CA ILE A 296 -10.51 19.96 11.47
C ILE A 296 -10.88 19.19 12.73
N ARG A 297 -12.03 19.49 13.35
CA ARG A 297 -12.47 18.76 14.56
C ARG A 297 -12.80 17.30 14.27
N ALA A 298 -13.39 17.01 13.11
CA ALA A 298 -13.65 15.64 12.69
C ALA A 298 -12.34 14.89 12.42
N ASP A 299 -11.41 15.52 11.69
CA ASP A 299 -10.09 14.95 11.40
C ASP A 299 -9.29 14.69 12.70
N TYR A 300 -9.33 15.63 13.65
CA TYR A 300 -8.74 15.45 14.98
C TYR A 300 -9.36 14.28 15.74
N ALA A 301 -10.70 14.17 15.77
CA ALA A 301 -11.37 13.09 16.48
C ALA A 301 -10.97 11.72 15.92
N MET A 302 -10.89 11.60 14.59
CA MET A 302 -10.41 10.39 13.92
C MET A 302 -8.96 10.07 14.30
N SER A 303 -8.05 11.05 14.23
CA SER A 303 -6.65 10.86 14.63
C SER A 303 -6.51 10.50 16.12
N ALA A 304 -7.32 11.11 16.99
CA ALA A 304 -7.34 10.82 18.42
C ALA A 304 -7.83 9.40 18.70
N ASP A 305 -8.82 8.91 17.97
CA ASP A 305 -9.30 7.53 18.10
C ASP A 305 -8.28 6.52 17.57
N MET A 306 -7.61 6.80 16.45
CA MET A 306 -6.49 5.99 15.96
C MET A 306 -5.32 5.98 16.96
N ALA A 307 -5.00 7.12 17.58
CA ALA A 307 -3.97 7.23 18.60
C ALA A 307 -4.26 6.35 19.83
N LYS A 308 -5.53 6.16 20.21
CA LYS A 308 -5.92 5.24 21.30
C LYS A 308 -5.69 3.76 20.98
N MET A 309 -5.58 3.42 19.69
CA MET A 309 -5.27 2.05 19.24
C MET A 309 -3.77 1.77 19.26
N ALA A 310 -2.91 2.79 19.19
CA ALA A 310 -1.45 2.60 19.16
C ALA A 310 -0.90 1.82 20.38
N PRO A 311 -1.37 2.05 21.64
CA PRO A 311 -0.98 1.23 22.79
C PRO A 311 -1.51 -0.22 22.76
N GLN A 312 -2.50 -0.51 21.89
CA GLN A 312 -3.10 -1.83 21.73
C GLN A 312 -2.44 -2.65 20.60
N LEU A 313 -1.42 -2.08 19.96
CA LEU A 313 -0.66 -2.77 18.93
C LEU A 313 0.07 -3.99 19.52
N PRO A 314 0.29 -5.05 18.72
CA PRO A 314 0.89 -6.29 19.20
C PRO A 314 2.23 -6.08 19.92
N ASP A 315 2.46 -6.86 20.98
CA ASP A 315 3.72 -6.84 21.74
C ASP A 315 4.95 -7.21 20.89
N SER A 316 4.74 -7.79 19.71
CA SER A 316 5.81 -8.07 18.74
C SER A 316 6.43 -6.81 18.11
N LEU A 317 5.78 -5.66 18.21
CA LEU A 317 6.34 -4.38 17.77
C LEU A 317 7.11 -3.73 18.92
N ASP A 318 8.32 -3.25 18.63
CA ASP A 318 9.07 -2.48 19.61
C ASP A 318 8.44 -1.11 19.87
N GLU A 319 8.79 -0.50 21.00
CA GLU A 319 8.23 0.78 21.42
C GLU A 319 8.55 1.90 20.43
N ALA A 320 9.72 1.88 19.78
CA ALA A 320 10.07 2.87 18.77
C ALA A 320 9.11 2.83 17.57
N THR A 321 8.74 1.63 17.12
CA THR A 321 7.78 1.41 16.05
C THR A 321 6.38 1.86 16.45
N LYS A 322 5.93 1.53 17.67
CA LYS A 322 4.64 2.01 18.19
C LYS A 322 4.58 3.54 18.26
N GLN A 323 5.65 4.18 18.72
CA GLN A 323 5.75 5.65 18.74
C GLN A 323 5.79 6.24 17.33
N SER A 324 6.45 5.59 16.37
CA SER A 324 6.46 6.04 14.97
C SER A 324 5.06 6.00 14.34
N ILE A 325 4.27 4.96 14.62
CA ILE A 325 2.88 4.85 14.14
C ILE A 325 2.01 5.94 14.75
N LEU A 326 2.18 6.21 16.06
CA LEU A 326 1.48 7.30 16.74
C LEU A 326 1.84 8.66 16.14
N GLU A 327 3.13 8.92 15.91
CA GLU A 327 3.61 10.17 15.31
C GLU A 327 3.10 10.34 13.87
N GLN A 328 3.03 9.26 13.09
CA GLN A 328 2.48 9.29 11.74
C GLN A 328 0.99 9.67 11.74
N THR A 329 0.22 9.17 12.72
CA THR A 329 -1.19 9.51 12.90
C THR A 329 -1.39 11.02 13.11
N TRP A 330 -0.56 11.63 13.95
CA TRP A 330 -0.61 13.07 14.19
C TRP A 330 -0.03 13.92 13.07
N THR A 331 0.91 13.36 12.30
CA THR A 331 1.49 14.03 11.12
C THR A 331 0.43 14.26 10.06
N MET A 332 -0.39 13.25 9.75
CA MET A 332 -1.49 13.39 8.80
C MET A 332 -2.46 14.50 9.22
N PHE A 333 -2.81 14.59 10.51
CA PHE A 333 -3.66 15.66 11.03
C PHE A 333 -3.03 17.06 10.83
N ARG A 334 -1.73 17.22 11.17
CA ARG A 334 -1.03 18.50 11.03
C ARG A 334 -0.89 18.91 9.56
N GLU A 335 -0.58 17.98 8.67
CA GLU A 335 -0.50 18.24 7.22
C GLU A 335 -1.86 18.69 6.66
N ARG A 336 -2.94 18.03 7.09
CA ARG A 336 -4.30 18.41 6.73
C ARG A 336 -4.63 19.85 7.14
N VAL A 337 -4.30 20.23 8.38
CA VAL A 337 -4.45 21.61 8.88
C VAL A 337 -3.60 22.59 8.07
N ALA A 338 -2.35 22.23 7.77
CA ALA A 338 -1.43 23.07 7.01
C ALA A 338 -1.97 23.39 5.60
N VAL A 339 -2.51 22.38 4.90
CA VAL A 339 -3.10 22.56 3.57
C VAL A 339 -4.38 23.40 3.64
N LEU A 340 -5.26 23.16 4.62
CA LEU A 340 -6.48 23.97 4.79
C LEU A 340 -6.11 25.43 5.08
N TYR A 341 -5.15 25.68 5.98
CA TYR A 341 -4.66 27.01 6.29
C TYR A 341 -4.13 27.73 5.04
N ALA A 342 -3.21 27.10 4.29
CA ALA A 342 -2.66 27.67 3.08
C ALA A 342 -3.71 27.85 1.96
N GLY A 343 -4.66 26.92 1.83
CA GLY A 343 -5.75 27.01 0.86
C GLY A 343 -6.66 28.21 1.11
N TYR A 344 -7.04 28.43 2.37
CA TYR A 344 -7.84 29.59 2.76
C TYR A 344 -7.08 30.91 2.59
N LEU A 345 -5.78 30.97 2.90
CA LEU A 345 -4.94 32.14 2.60
C LEU A 345 -4.86 32.42 1.10
N THR A 346 -4.63 31.38 0.29
CA THR A 346 -4.51 31.52 -1.17
C THR A 346 -5.81 32.00 -1.80
N ALA A 347 -6.96 31.65 -1.21
CA ALA A 347 -8.28 32.12 -1.60
C ALA A 347 -8.65 33.52 -1.08
N GLY A 348 -7.74 34.21 -0.36
CA GLY A 348 -7.97 35.54 0.22
C GLY A 348 -8.95 35.53 1.41
N ARG A 349 -9.07 34.39 2.11
CA ARG A 349 -9.93 34.21 3.29
C ARG A 349 -9.08 34.19 4.57
N ASP A 350 -8.28 35.23 4.76
CA ASP A 350 -7.27 35.33 5.81
C ASP A 350 -7.85 35.22 7.23
N GLU A 351 -9.04 35.77 7.47
CA GLU A 351 -9.73 35.67 8.77
C GLU A 351 -10.04 34.20 9.12
N THR A 352 -10.68 33.47 8.21
CA THR A 352 -10.98 32.04 8.41
C THR A 352 -9.71 31.20 8.49
N ALA A 353 -8.65 31.55 7.76
CA ALA A 353 -7.34 30.90 7.90
C ALA A 353 -6.77 31.09 9.32
N GLY A 354 -6.89 32.29 9.89
CA GLY A 354 -6.53 32.55 11.29
C GLY A 354 -7.36 31.72 12.29
N GLU A 355 -8.66 31.57 12.05
CA GLU A 355 -9.54 30.73 12.88
C GLU A 355 -9.15 29.24 12.82
N ILE A 356 -8.77 28.73 11.64
CA ILE A 356 -8.28 27.36 11.45
C ILE A 356 -7.11 27.07 12.38
N LEU A 357 -6.08 27.92 12.39
CA LEU A 357 -4.92 27.74 13.27
C LEU A 357 -5.28 27.90 14.74
N LYS A 358 -6.15 28.86 15.06
CA LYS A 358 -6.61 29.09 16.43
C LYS A 358 -7.38 27.92 17.01
N ASP A 359 -8.23 27.26 16.21
CA ASP A 359 -8.96 26.07 16.67
C ASP A 359 -8.01 24.87 16.76
N ALA A 360 -7.21 24.64 15.71
CA ALA A 360 -6.30 23.49 15.65
C ALA A 360 -5.23 23.50 16.76
N ARG A 361 -4.70 24.68 17.13
CA ARG A 361 -3.74 24.80 18.26
C ARG A 361 -4.34 24.41 19.61
N SER A 362 -5.67 24.41 19.74
CA SER A 362 -6.34 23.98 20.98
C SER A 362 -6.48 22.46 21.09
N LEU A 363 -6.27 21.74 19.98
CA LEU A 363 -6.54 20.31 19.86
C LEU A 363 -5.29 19.45 20.09
N HIS A 364 -4.15 19.78 19.47
CA HIS A 364 -2.94 18.95 19.56
C HIS A 364 -1.64 19.72 19.24
N ASP A 365 -0.58 19.46 20.02
CA ASP A 365 0.83 19.85 19.80
C ASP A 365 1.03 21.21 19.08
N PRO A 366 0.75 22.34 19.77
CA PRO A 366 0.72 23.67 19.17
C PRO A 366 2.01 24.08 18.44
N PRO A 367 3.23 23.83 18.96
CA PRO A 367 4.46 24.26 18.30
C PRO A 367 4.64 23.65 16.91
N ARG A 368 4.58 22.31 16.79
CA ARG A 368 4.78 21.61 15.51
C ARG A 368 3.65 21.88 14.52
N LEU A 369 2.43 22.04 15.02
CA LEU A 369 1.27 22.36 14.19
C LEU A 369 1.45 23.74 13.53
N ILE A 370 1.84 24.75 14.32
CA ILE A 370 2.01 26.11 13.80
C ILE A 370 3.20 26.18 12.85
N THR A 371 4.36 25.62 13.21
CA THR A 371 5.54 25.65 12.33
C THR A 371 5.29 24.91 11.02
N GLY A 372 4.60 23.76 11.06
CA GLY A 372 4.20 23.02 9.86
C GLY A 372 3.26 23.82 8.96
N ALA A 373 2.21 24.43 9.53
CA ALA A 373 1.24 25.19 8.76
C ALA A 373 1.83 26.48 8.16
N VAL A 374 2.61 27.24 8.93
CA VAL A 374 3.31 28.44 8.45
C VAL A 374 4.34 28.06 7.39
N GLY A 375 5.14 27.01 7.63
CA GLY A 375 6.13 26.52 6.67
C GLY A 375 5.50 26.10 5.35
N TYR A 376 4.40 25.34 5.39
CA TYR A 376 3.68 24.96 4.18
C TYR A 376 3.11 26.19 3.45
N ALA A 377 2.44 27.11 4.16
CA ALA A 377 1.91 28.33 3.55
C ALA A 377 3.00 29.19 2.88
N MET A 378 4.15 29.35 3.53
CA MET A 378 5.31 30.06 2.98
C MET A 378 5.86 29.37 1.72
N SER A 379 5.93 28.03 1.73
CA SER A 379 6.34 27.26 0.55
C SER A 379 5.40 27.46 -0.66
N LYS A 380 4.19 27.96 -0.41
CA LYS A 380 3.15 28.28 -1.40
C LYS A 380 3.04 29.77 -1.68
N GLY A 381 4.07 30.55 -1.34
CA GLY A 381 4.11 31.99 -1.57
C GLY A 381 3.17 32.79 -0.68
N GLN A 382 2.61 32.20 0.37
CA GLN A 382 1.66 32.86 1.28
C GLN A 382 2.33 33.46 2.51
N ALA A 383 3.56 33.99 2.39
CA ALA A 383 4.20 34.71 3.49
C ALA A 383 3.35 35.93 3.90
N ARG A 384 3.15 36.12 5.21
CA ARG A 384 2.38 37.25 5.76
C ARG A 384 3.06 37.83 7.02
N PRO A 385 2.97 39.16 7.25
CA PRO A 385 3.60 39.80 8.41
C PRO A 385 3.13 39.29 9.78
N ASP A 386 1.87 38.88 9.89
CA ASP A 386 1.23 38.37 11.12
C ASP A 386 1.74 36.98 11.52
N MET A 387 2.32 36.22 10.59
CA MET A 387 2.97 34.93 10.89
C MET A 387 4.13 35.07 11.89
N ARG A 388 4.72 36.27 12.04
CA ARG A 388 5.71 36.54 13.10
C ARG A 388 5.17 36.23 14.49
N ALA A 389 3.95 36.72 14.77
CA ALA A 389 3.29 36.51 16.05
C ALA A 389 2.92 35.03 16.24
N LEU A 390 2.50 34.35 15.18
CA LEU A 390 2.21 32.90 15.22
C LEU A 390 3.46 32.10 15.60
N LEU A 391 4.60 32.40 14.98
CA LEU A 391 5.88 31.74 15.29
C LEU A 391 6.42 32.13 16.67
N ASP A 392 6.13 33.33 17.18
CA ASP A 392 6.43 33.72 18.56
C ASP A 392 5.62 32.95 19.60
N ASP A 393 4.34 32.72 19.32
CA ASP A 393 3.44 31.94 20.18
C ASP A 393 3.74 30.43 20.16
N ALA A 394 4.31 29.91 19.07
CA ALA A 394 4.54 28.48 18.85
C ALA A 394 5.67 27.92 19.73
N ASP A 395 6.91 28.38 19.51
CA ASP A 395 8.07 28.09 20.36
C ASP A 395 9.19 29.06 19.98
N LYS A 396 9.31 30.13 20.74
CA LYS A 396 10.20 31.24 20.41
C LYS A 396 11.67 30.86 20.29
N SER A 397 12.09 29.79 20.97
CA SER A 397 13.47 29.34 21.09
C SER A 397 13.78 28.06 20.31
N GLY A 398 12.77 27.41 19.73
CA GLY A 398 12.94 26.19 18.95
C GLY A 398 13.76 26.44 17.69
N ALA A 399 14.72 25.55 17.40
CA ALA A 399 15.60 25.67 16.24
C ALA A 399 14.82 25.76 14.92
N ASP A 400 13.78 24.94 14.76
CA ASP A 400 12.91 24.94 13.57
C ASP A 400 12.14 26.26 13.43
N THR A 401 11.61 26.79 14.54
CA THR A 401 10.92 28.08 14.56
C THR A 401 11.87 29.22 14.21
N MET A 402 13.11 29.20 14.71
CA MET A 402 14.11 30.22 14.40
C MET A 402 14.48 30.21 12.91
N ALA A 403 14.73 29.03 12.34
CA ALA A 403 15.01 28.88 10.92
C ALA A 403 13.84 29.37 10.06
N LEU A 404 12.61 29.01 10.44
CA LEU A 404 11.41 29.43 9.71
C LEU A 404 11.17 30.95 9.79
N ARG A 405 11.52 31.61 10.90
CA ARG A 405 11.48 33.08 10.99
C ARG A 405 12.46 33.75 10.04
N GLU A 406 13.68 33.23 9.95
CA GLU A 406 14.67 33.78 9.04
C GLU A 406 14.17 33.69 7.59
N GLN A 407 13.59 32.55 7.22
CA GLN A 407 12.92 32.36 5.93
C GLN A 407 11.74 33.33 5.72
N LEU A 408 10.95 33.59 6.76
CA LEU A 408 9.83 34.52 6.71
C LEU A 408 10.30 35.96 6.46
N GLU A 409 11.34 36.40 7.16
CA GLU A 409 11.91 37.74 6.95
C GLU A 409 12.50 37.90 5.55
N ALA A 410 13.19 36.87 5.03
CA ALA A 410 13.68 36.87 3.66
C ALA A 410 12.51 37.06 2.67
N ALA A 411 11.49 36.19 2.76
CA ALA A 411 10.31 36.21 1.89
C ALA A 411 9.56 37.55 1.95
N LEU A 412 9.36 38.13 3.13
CA LEU A 412 8.68 39.43 3.30
C LEU A 412 9.50 40.61 2.78
N SER A 413 10.83 40.48 2.76
CA SER A 413 11.74 41.51 2.25
C SER A 413 11.94 41.45 0.73
N GLY A 414 11.39 40.43 0.06
CA GLY A 414 11.59 40.18 -1.38
C GLY A 414 13.02 39.75 -1.74
N LYS A 415 13.78 39.26 -0.75
CA LYS A 415 15.11 38.65 -0.90
C LYS A 415 14.97 37.14 -0.93
#